data_AF-A0A954JQR1-F1
#
_entry.id   AF-A0A954JQR1-F1
#
_cell.length_a   1.000
_cell.length_b   1.000
_cell.length_c   1.000
_cell.angle_alpha   90.00
_cell.angle_beta   90.00
_cell.angle_gamma   90.00
#
_symmetry.space_group_name_H-M   'P 1'
#
loop_
_entity.id
_entity.type
_entity.pdbx_description
1 polymer ?
#
loop_
_entity_poly.entity_id
_entity_poly.type
_entity_poly.pdbx_seq_one_letter_code
_entity_poly.pdbx_strand_id
1 'polypeptide(L)'
;ARSVLFSNPEVAAVMNREFECAWRKAGEVARARIDFSDGTFMERTLGGNVVTWVCDSEGRVIDVMPGLMDEATYLKGLRCGLDMVDALAAEVDEPARAAIQRNRHWTDSLGWGEYVFSALIESAGSALASGNAPQPPRPMFAQLKPFPTESSAEVVDAFQVAISKSGGIEDPVVKSVGRAKPDSFSDALEEDSWIAENQLRPQALGLLCAAPFAPVDDLSPCVFQLVLHLDASDPKLGLEKALLGRTDAFIPK
;
A
#
# COMPACT_ATOMS: atom_id res chain seq x y z
N ALA A 1 10.79 12.95 3.83
CA ALA A 1 10.46 11.67 4.48
C ALA A 1 11.40 10.55 4.02
N ARG A 2 11.25 9.97 2.83
CA ARG A 2 12.07 8.82 2.37
C ARG A 2 13.59 9.04 2.43
N SER A 3 14.07 10.19 1.94
CA SER A 3 15.50 10.54 2.00
C SER A 3 16.01 10.76 3.43
N VAL A 4 15.13 11.15 4.36
CA VAL A 4 15.47 11.36 5.77
C VAL A 4 15.56 10.02 6.49
N LEU A 5 14.56 9.15 6.32
CA LEU A 5 14.52 7.82 6.93
C LEU A 5 15.75 6.97 6.59
N PHE A 6 16.09 6.86 5.30
CA PHE A 6 17.24 6.05 4.87
C PHE A 6 18.61 6.73 5.08
N SER A 7 18.61 8.02 5.45
CA SER A 7 19.83 8.70 5.89
C SER A 7 20.03 8.62 7.41
N ASN A 8 19.07 8.08 8.16
CA ASN A 8 19.24 7.85 9.58
C ASN A 8 20.35 6.79 9.81
N PRO A 9 21.37 7.08 10.63
CA PRO A 9 22.53 6.20 10.79
C PRO A 9 22.18 4.87 11.46
N GLU A 10 21.17 4.82 12.33
CA GLU A 10 20.73 3.58 12.98
C GLU A 10 19.98 2.68 11.98
N VAL A 11 19.04 3.25 11.21
CA VAL A 11 18.32 2.55 10.14
C VAL A 11 19.31 2.00 9.12
N ALA A 12 20.23 2.85 8.64
CA ALA A 12 21.25 2.45 7.68
C ALA A 12 22.17 1.35 8.23
N ALA A 13 22.56 1.41 9.50
CA ALA A 13 23.40 0.39 10.12
C ALA A 13 22.70 -0.98 10.19
N VAL A 14 21.42 -1.01 10.56
CA VAL A 14 20.63 -2.26 10.56
C VAL A 14 20.45 -2.80 9.15
N MET A 15 20.03 -1.96 8.20
CA MET A 15 19.83 -2.35 6.81
C MET A 15 21.10 -2.93 6.19
N ASN A 16 22.24 -2.26 6.34
CA ASN A 16 23.51 -2.71 5.74
C ASN A 16 24.09 -3.97 6.41
N ARG A 17 23.75 -4.24 7.67
CA ARG A 17 24.29 -5.39 8.41
C ARG A 17 23.45 -6.64 8.20
N GLU A 18 22.13 -6.50 8.18
CA GLU A 18 21.19 -7.63 8.25
C GLU A 18 20.48 -7.91 6.92
N PHE A 19 20.53 -7.00 5.94
CA PHE A 19 19.75 -7.11 4.70
C PHE A 19 20.56 -6.81 3.44
N GLU A 20 20.27 -7.56 2.38
CA GLU A 20 20.68 -7.20 1.02
C GLU A 20 19.65 -6.24 0.40
N CYS A 21 19.95 -4.95 0.46
CA CYS A 21 18.99 -3.92 0.07
C CYS A 21 18.94 -3.73 -1.46
N ALA A 22 17.75 -3.86 -2.04
CA ALA A 22 17.47 -3.57 -3.44
C ALA A 22 16.37 -2.51 -3.59
N TRP A 23 16.49 -1.66 -4.62
CA TRP A 23 15.50 -0.64 -4.94
C TRP A 23 14.88 -0.89 -6.31
N ARG A 24 13.55 -0.85 -6.35
CA ARG A 24 12.78 -0.92 -7.59
C ARG A 24 11.81 0.24 -7.67
N LYS A 25 11.75 0.88 -8.85
CA LYS A 25 10.70 1.85 -9.18
C LYS A 25 9.44 1.06 -9.58
N ALA A 26 8.35 1.23 -8.83
CA ALA A 26 7.08 0.54 -9.10
C ALA A 26 6.30 1.14 -10.28
N GLY A 27 6.57 2.40 -10.63
CA GLY A 27 5.90 3.10 -11.73
C GLY A 27 6.30 4.58 -11.78
N GLU A 28 5.82 5.30 -12.79
CA GLU A 28 5.87 6.76 -12.78
C GLU A 28 4.96 7.32 -11.68
N VAL A 29 5.33 8.48 -11.14
CA VAL A 29 4.57 9.16 -10.08
C VAL A 29 4.06 10.49 -10.59
N ALA A 30 2.80 10.83 -10.29
CA ALA A 30 2.22 12.10 -10.68
C ALA A 30 3.01 13.26 -10.06
N ARG A 31 3.29 14.29 -10.86
CA ARG A 31 4.00 15.50 -10.42
C ARG A 31 3.13 16.71 -10.68
N ALA A 32 2.94 17.53 -9.65
CA ALA A 32 2.41 18.87 -9.77
C ALA A 32 3.56 19.84 -10.02
N ARG A 33 3.38 20.72 -11.00
CA ARG A 33 4.25 21.86 -11.24
C ARG A 33 3.43 23.14 -11.09
N ILE A 34 3.86 24.02 -10.20
CA ILE A 34 3.29 25.35 -10.01
C ILE A 34 4.29 26.35 -10.58
N ASP A 35 3.84 27.19 -11.52
CA ASP A 35 4.60 28.30 -12.09
C ASP A 35 4.19 29.58 -11.36
N PHE A 36 5.16 30.30 -10.78
CA PHE A 36 4.90 31.55 -10.06
C PHE A 36 4.95 32.79 -10.97
N SER A 37 5.06 32.60 -12.29
CA SER A 37 5.08 33.65 -13.33
C SER A 37 6.28 34.60 -13.27
N ASP A 38 7.28 34.32 -12.42
CA ASP A 38 8.56 35.04 -12.30
C ASP A 38 9.74 34.22 -12.85
N GLY A 39 9.45 33.13 -13.56
CA GLY A 39 10.42 32.16 -14.04
C GLY A 39 10.82 31.11 -13.01
N THR A 40 10.27 31.17 -11.79
CA THR A 40 10.43 30.11 -10.78
C THR A 40 9.30 29.10 -10.86
N PHE A 41 9.65 27.84 -10.62
CA PHE A 41 8.72 26.73 -10.62
C PHE A 41 8.88 25.91 -9.34
N MET A 42 7.78 25.48 -8.74
CA MET A 42 7.78 24.43 -7.74
C MET A 42 7.29 23.13 -8.36
N GLU A 43 8.14 22.10 -8.37
CA GLU A 43 7.75 20.75 -8.76
C GLU A 43 7.69 19.85 -7.52
N ARG A 44 6.57 19.15 -7.35
CA ARG A 44 6.32 18.21 -6.26
C ARG A 44 5.61 16.97 -6.76
N THR A 45 5.98 15.82 -6.22
CA THR A 45 5.25 14.58 -6.44
C THR A 45 3.92 14.65 -5.68
N LEU A 46 2.80 14.43 -6.39
CA LEU A 46 1.44 14.44 -5.83
C LEU A 46 1.12 13.17 -5.04
N GLY A 47 1.74 12.05 -5.43
CA GLY A 47 1.55 10.75 -4.79
C GLY A 47 2.84 9.95 -4.85
N GLY A 48 3.28 9.42 -3.71
CA GLY A 48 4.50 8.64 -3.60
C GLY A 48 4.40 7.79 -2.36
N ASN A 49 4.05 6.52 -2.58
CA ASN A 49 4.07 5.50 -1.55
C ASN A 49 5.31 4.64 -1.73
N VAL A 50 5.79 4.13 -0.60
CA VAL A 50 6.84 3.13 -0.57
C VAL A 50 6.23 1.87 0.03
N VAL A 51 6.65 0.73 -0.49
CA VAL A 51 6.43 -0.54 0.16
C VAL A 51 7.81 -1.14 0.36
N THR A 52 8.14 -1.47 1.61
CA THR A 52 9.33 -2.25 1.91
C THR A 52 8.92 -3.71 1.99
N TRP A 53 9.51 -4.54 1.14
CA TRP A 53 9.31 -5.97 1.13
C TRP A 53 10.50 -6.64 1.81
N VAL A 54 10.24 -7.53 2.77
CA VAL A 54 11.24 -8.45 3.30
C VAL A 54 11.06 -9.76 2.57
N CYS A 55 12.10 -10.22 1.89
CA CYS A 55 12.05 -11.43 1.08
C CYS A 55 13.10 -12.43 1.53
N ASP A 56 12.88 -13.70 1.22
CA ASP A 56 13.95 -14.71 1.31
C ASP A 56 14.91 -14.64 0.10
N SER A 57 15.92 -15.50 0.11
CA SER A 57 16.92 -15.61 -0.97
C SER A 57 16.34 -16.03 -2.32
N GLU A 58 15.09 -16.50 -2.38
CA GLU A 58 14.40 -16.88 -3.62
C GLU A 58 13.47 -15.76 -4.13
N GLY A 59 13.41 -14.62 -3.43
CA GLY A 59 12.55 -13.50 -3.78
C GLY A 59 11.09 -13.68 -3.35
N ARG A 60 10.82 -14.64 -2.45
CA ARG A 60 9.48 -14.88 -1.89
C ARG A 60 9.26 -13.94 -0.70
N VAL A 61 8.07 -13.35 -0.61
CA VAL A 61 7.78 -12.35 0.42
C VAL A 61 7.56 -13.03 1.78
N ILE A 62 8.30 -12.57 2.77
CA ILE A 62 8.21 -12.98 4.18
C ILE A 62 7.35 -11.98 4.96
N ASP A 63 7.61 -10.68 4.79
CA ASP A 63 6.94 -9.57 5.48
C ASP A 63 6.85 -8.34 4.56
N VAL A 64 5.95 -7.42 4.89
CA VAL A 64 5.64 -6.22 4.09
C VAL A 64 5.34 -5.02 4.99
N MET A 65 5.94 -3.88 4.67
CA MET A 65 5.72 -2.60 5.34
C MET A 65 5.28 -1.56 4.31
N PRO A 66 3.96 -1.38 4.12
CA PRO A 66 3.41 -0.36 3.23
C PRO A 66 3.38 1.02 3.89
N GLY A 67 3.61 2.07 3.12
CA GLY A 67 3.48 3.46 3.56
C GLY A 67 4.79 4.08 4.03
N LEU A 68 4.71 5.36 4.43
CA LEU A 68 5.82 6.06 5.06
C LEU A 68 5.77 5.82 6.58
N MET A 69 6.94 5.59 7.16
CA MET A 69 7.10 5.36 8.58
C MET A 69 8.24 6.22 9.10
N ASP A 70 8.15 6.59 10.36
CA ASP A 70 9.26 7.12 11.14
C ASP A 70 10.30 6.02 11.41
N GLU A 71 11.43 6.45 11.96
CA GLU A 71 12.60 5.60 12.16
C GLU A 71 12.32 4.46 13.14
N ALA A 72 11.61 4.76 14.23
CA ALA A 72 11.31 3.79 15.28
C ALA A 72 10.36 2.69 14.79
N THR A 73 9.29 3.09 14.09
CA THR A 73 8.30 2.18 13.49
C THR A 73 8.95 1.33 12.40
N TYR A 74 9.79 1.94 11.56
CA TYR A 74 10.50 1.21 10.51
C TYR A 74 11.50 0.18 11.08
N LEU A 75 12.29 0.56 12.09
CA LEU A 75 13.22 -0.35 12.77
C LEU A 75 12.48 -1.51 13.45
N LYS A 76 11.34 -1.24 14.07
CA LYS A 76 10.46 -2.28 14.62
C LYS A 76 10.02 -3.24 13.51
N GLY A 77 9.56 -2.72 12.38
CA GLY A 77 9.17 -3.52 11.22
C GLY A 77 10.30 -4.43 10.69
N LEU A 78 11.51 -3.88 10.53
CA LEU A 78 12.68 -4.67 10.13
C LEU A 78 13.00 -5.79 11.13
N ARG A 79 12.94 -5.52 12.43
CA ARG A 79 13.16 -6.54 13.48
C ARG A 79 12.11 -7.64 13.42
N CYS A 80 10.83 -7.29 13.25
CA CYS A 80 9.77 -8.28 13.05
C CYS A 80 10.04 -9.18 11.83
N GLY A 81 10.55 -8.61 10.74
CA GLY A 81 10.96 -9.36 9.54
C GLY A 81 12.10 -10.34 9.81
N LEU A 82 13.14 -9.93 10.55
CA LEU A 82 14.25 -10.81 10.96
C LEU A 82 13.78 -11.94 11.86
N ASP A 83 12.96 -11.64 12.87
CA ASP A 83 12.37 -12.66 13.73
C ASP A 83 11.56 -13.68 12.93
N MET A 84 10.92 -13.26 11.82
CA MET A 84 10.20 -14.17 10.93
C MET A 84 11.16 -15.06 10.14
N VAL A 85 12.24 -14.50 9.60
CA VAL A 85 13.28 -15.27 8.92
C VAL A 85 13.82 -16.36 9.85
N ASP A 86 14.15 -16.01 11.09
CA ASP A 86 14.67 -16.97 12.08
C ASP A 86 13.66 -18.07 12.39
N ALA A 87 12.39 -17.70 12.58
CA ALA A 87 11.31 -18.67 12.81
C ALA A 87 11.11 -19.63 11.62
N LEU A 88 11.27 -19.13 10.39
CA LEU A 88 11.13 -19.92 9.17
C LEU A 88 12.36 -20.78 8.88
N ALA A 89 13.55 -20.34 9.25
CA ALA A 89 14.80 -21.08 9.05
C ALA A 89 14.91 -22.33 9.93
N ALA A 90 14.20 -22.34 11.07
CA ALA A 90 14.10 -23.51 11.95
C ALA A 90 13.25 -24.64 11.37
N GLU A 91 12.50 -24.38 10.30
CA GLU A 91 11.57 -25.33 9.68
C GLU A 91 11.96 -25.63 8.23
N VAL A 92 12.00 -26.91 7.88
CA VAL A 92 12.44 -27.39 6.57
C VAL A 92 11.24 -27.78 5.70
N ASP A 93 10.09 -28.10 6.32
CA ASP A 93 8.86 -28.45 5.62
C ASP A 93 8.11 -27.20 5.13
N GLU A 94 7.94 -27.08 3.82
CA GLU A 94 7.31 -25.90 3.19
C GLU A 94 5.85 -25.67 3.65
N PRO A 95 4.97 -26.70 3.77
CA PRO A 95 3.67 -26.56 4.41
C PRO A 95 3.72 -26.01 5.83
N ALA A 96 4.68 -26.48 6.64
CA ALA A 96 4.88 -25.99 8.00
C ALA A 96 5.37 -24.52 8.03
N ARG A 97 6.33 -24.16 7.16
CA ARG A 97 6.76 -22.76 6.95
C ARG A 97 5.57 -21.86 6.59
N ALA A 98 4.71 -22.33 5.68
CA ALA A 98 3.53 -21.57 5.25
C ALA A 98 2.48 -21.46 6.38
N ALA A 99 2.39 -22.44 7.28
CA ALA A 99 1.53 -22.36 8.46
C ALA A 99 2.09 -21.37 9.50
N ILE A 100 3.41 -21.35 9.72
CA ILE A 100 4.08 -20.37 10.60
C ILE A 100 3.81 -18.95 10.12
N GLN A 101 4.07 -18.68 8.83
CA GLN A 101 3.83 -17.36 8.25
C GLN A 101 2.36 -16.95 8.40
N ARG A 102 1.42 -17.84 8.03
CA ARG A 102 -0.03 -17.57 8.17
C ARG A 102 -0.46 -17.30 9.61
N ASN A 103 -0.04 -18.12 10.57
CA ASN A 103 -0.50 -17.98 11.95
C ASN A 103 -0.01 -16.69 12.60
N ARG A 104 1.23 -16.30 12.31
CA ARG A 104 1.80 -15.06 12.83
C ARG A 104 1.13 -13.85 12.17
N HIS A 105 1.06 -13.84 10.85
CA HIS A 105 0.42 -12.75 10.11
C HIS A 105 -1.08 -12.64 10.39
N TRP A 106 -1.76 -13.76 10.67
CA TRP A 106 -3.17 -13.74 11.08
C TRP A 106 -3.36 -12.93 12.36
N THR A 107 -2.51 -13.19 13.36
CA THR A 107 -2.51 -12.49 14.64
C THR A 107 -2.26 -10.99 14.43
N ASP A 108 -1.29 -10.67 13.60
CA ASP A 108 -0.88 -9.29 13.33
C ASP A 108 -1.81 -8.56 12.33
N SER A 109 -2.67 -9.29 11.61
CA SER A 109 -3.63 -8.73 10.66
C SER A 109 -4.84 -8.08 11.32
N LEU A 110 -5.01 -8.21 12.65
CA LEU A 110 -6.13 -7.61 13.38
C LEU A 110 -7.52 -7.93 12.77
N GLY A 111 -7.69 -9.13 12.20
CA GLY A 111 -8.94 -9.58 11.58
C GLY A 111 -9.06 -9.26 10.08
N TRP A 112 -8.12 -8.51 9.50
CA TRP A 112 -8.09 -8.26 8.05
C TRP A 112 -7.88 -9.54 7.23
N GLY A 113 -7.24 -10.57 7.80
CA GLY A 113 -7.15 -11.88 7.18
C GLY A 113 -8.52 -12.46 6.80
N GLU A 114 -9.54 -12.35 7.66
CA GLU A 114 -10.91 -12.81 7.38
C GLU A 114 -11.58 -12.00 6.28
N TYR A 115 -11.41 -10.68 6.31
CA TYR A 115 -11.98 -9.77 5.31
C TYR A 115 -11.39 -10.04 3.91
N VAL A 116 -10.06 -10.08 3.81
CA VAL A 116 -9.35 -10.36 2.57
C VAL A 116 -9.71 -11.75 2.05
N PHE A 117 -9.75 -12.76 2.93
CA PHE A 117 -10.12 -14.11 2.53
C PHE A 117 -11.56 -14.18 2.02
N SER A 118 -12.50 -13.46 2.65
CA SER A 118 -13.89 -13.37 2.19
C SER A 118 -14.01 -12.66 0.85
N ALA A 119 -13.32 -11.54 0.65
CA ALA A 119 -13.27 -10.83 -0.63
C ALA A 119 -12.66 -11.70 -1.75
N LEU A 120 -11.62 -12.47 -1.43
CA LEU A 120 -11.01 -13.42 -2.37
C LEU A 120 -11.95 -14.60 -2.67
N ILE A 121 -12.64 -15.16 -1.67
CA ILE A 121 -13.62 -16.24 -1.86
C ILE A 121 -14.82 -15.78 -2.69
N GLU A 122 -15.35 -14.58 -2.46
CA GLU A 122 -16.44 -14.04 -3.28
C GLU A 122 -16.02 -13.90 -4.74
N SER A 123 -14.76 -13.51 -4.99
CA SER A 123 -14.19 -13.46 -6.34
C SER A 123 -13.94 -14.85 -6.95
N ALA A 124 -13.51 -15.83 -6.15
CA ALA A 124 -13.18 -17.19 -6.59
C ALA A 124 -14.41 -18.12 -6.72
N GLY A 125 -15.44 -17.91 -5.90
CA GLY A 125 -16.70 -18.66 -5.93
C GLY A 125 -17.47 -18.50 -7.24
N SER A 126 -17.28 -17.38 -7.94
CA SER A 126 -17.80 -17.14 -9.29
C SER A 126 -17.16 -18.07 -10.34
N ALA A 127 -15.91 -18.50 -10.14
CA ALA A 127 -15.20 -19.38 -11.07
C ALA A 127 -15.55 -20.87 -10.88
N LEU A 128 -15.76 -21.32 -9.64
CA LEU A 128 -15.99 -22.73 -9.29
C LEU A 128 -17.43 -23.23 -9.58
N ALA A 129 -18.41 -22.33 -9.72
CA ALA A 129 -19.80 -22.71 -10.02
C ALA A 129 -20.05 -23.12 -11.50
N SER A 130 -19.05 -22.99 -12.39
CA SER A 130 -19.24 -23.15 -13.85
C SER A 130 -18.91 -24.53 -14.44
N GLY A 131 -18.46 -25.50 -13.63
CA GLY A 131 -18.34 -26.91 -14.02
C GLY A 131 -17.36 -27.24 -15.15
N ASN A 132 -16.50 -26.30 -15.57
CA ASN A 132 -15.46 -26.54 -16.59
C ASN A 132 -14.09 -26.75 -15.95
N ALA A 133 -13.26 -27.57 -16.61
CA ALA A 133 -11.86 -27.79 -16.24
C ALA A 133 -11.12 -26.45 -16.03
N PRO A 134 -10.18 -26.36 -15.06
CA PRO A 134 -9.55 -25.10 -14.68
C PRO A 134 -8.80 -24.52 -15.89
N GLN A 135 -9.40 -23.52 -16.51
CA GLN A 135 -8.66 -22.61 -17.35
C GLN A 135 -7.71 -21.82 -16.45
N PRO A 136 -6.52 -21.41 -16.96
CA PRO A 136 -5.67 -20.48 -16.22
C PRO A 136 -6.54 -19.30 -15.76
N PRO A 137 -6.47 -18.91 -14.48
CA PRO A 137 -7.37 -17.91 -13.92
C PRO A 137 -7.32 -16.68 -14.80
N ARG A 138 -8.48 -16.29 -15.34
CA ARG A 138 -8.62 -14.95 -15.93
C ARG A 138 -8.19 -13.95 -14.86
N PRO A 139 -7.50 -12.85 -15.22
CA PRO A 139 -7.11 -11.85 -14.24
C PRO A 139 -8.31 -11.47 -13.38
N MET A 140 -8.16 -11.68 -12.07
CA MET A 140 -9.16 -11.52 -11.00
C MET A 140 -9.89 -10.15 -11.04
N PHE A 141 -9.29 -9.19 -11.75
CA PHE A 141 -9.63 -7.77 -11.82
C PHE A 141 -10.85 -7.39 -12.67
N ALA A 142 -11.41 -8.29 -13.50
CA ALA A 142 -12.59 -7.94 -14.33
C ALA A 142 -13.94 -7.95 -13.58
N GLN A 143 -13.96 -8.35 -12.29
CA GLN A 143 -15.20 -8.65 -11.57
C GLN A 143 -15.48 -7.77 -10.34
N LEU A 144 -14.56 -6.87 -9.97
CA LEU A 144 -14.78 -5.92 -8.87
C LEU A 144 -15.50 -4.67 -9.42
N LYS A 145 -16.70 -4.38 -8.90
CA LYS A 145 -17.44 -3.16 -9.28
C LYS A 145 -16.97 -1.95 -8.44
N PRO A 146 -16.80 -0.76 -9.04
CA PRO A 146 -16.44 0.45 -8.30
C PRO A 146 -17.61 0.98 -7.45
N PHE A 147 -17.26 1.62 -6.33
CA PHE A 147 -18.18 2.26 -5.37
C PHE A 147 -18.96 3.44 -5.99
N PRO A 148 -20.17 3.76 -5.48
CA PRO A 148 -20.98 4.88 -5.97
C PRO A 148 -20.48 6.24 -5.43
N THR A 149 -20.49 7.27 -6.27
CA THR A 149 -20.09 8.66 -5.94
C THR A 149 -21.30 9.59 -5.94
N GLU A 150 -21.50 10.39 -4.88
CA GLU A 150 -22.49 11.49 -4.83
C GLU A 150 -21.84 12.89 -4.79
N SER A 151 -22.44 13.79 -5.59
CA SER A 151 -22.64 15.25 -5.47
C SER A 151 -21.47 16.28 -5.39
N SER A 152 -21.66 17.38 -6.13
CA SER A 152 -20.66 18.31 -6.69
C SER A 152 -20.41 19.62 -5.91
N ALA A 153 -20.63 19.66 -4.59
CA ALA A 153 -20.33 20.85 -3.77
C ALA A 153 -18.92 20.82 -3.12
N GLU A 154 -18.24 19.67 -3.17
CA GLU A 154 -16.97 19.36 -2.49
C GLU A 154 -15.70 19.77 -3.27
N VAL A 155 -15.87 20.33 -4.47
CA VAL A 155 -14.77 20.51 -5.45
C VAL A 155 -13.76 21.60 -5.07
N VAL A 156 -14.16 22.59 -4.26
CA VAL A 156 -13.24 23.64 -3.78
C VAL A 156 -12.43 23.18 -2.56
N ASP A 157 -12.95 22.21 -1.79
CA ASP A 157 -12.28 21.63 -0.61
C ASP A 157 -11.27 20.53 -1.00
N ALA A 158 -11.59 19.77 -2.05
CA ALA A 158 -10.75 18.69 -2.59
C ALA A 158 -9.32 19.13 -3.00
N PHE A 159 -9.13 20.39 -3.39
CA PHE A 159 -7.82 20.90 -3.79
C PHE A 159 -6.90 21.21 -2.61
N GLN A 160 -7.45 21.66 -1.47
CA GLN A 160 -6.67 21.83 -0.23
C GLN A 160 -6.38 20.49 0.45
N VAL A 161 -7.32 19.54 0.34
CA VAL A 161 -7.20 18.16 0.80
C VAL A 161 -6.11 17.37 0.04
N ALA A 162 -5.99 17.54 -1.28
CA ALA A 162 -5.01 16.82 -2.09
C ALA A 162 -3.53 17.18 -1.83
N ILE A 163 -3.25 18.33 -1.20
CA ILE A 163 -1.87 18.81 -0.95
C ILE A 163 -1.37 18.37 0.43
N SER A 164 -2.26 18.15 1.40
CA SER A 164 -1.89 17.59 2.70
C SER A 164 -2.17 16.09 2.72
N LYS A 165 -1.13 15.26 2.86
CA LYS A 165 -1.29 13.82 3.12
C LYS A 165 -2.17 13.52 4.34
N SER A 166 -2.32 14.48 5.25
CA SER A 166 -3.22 14.42 6.41
C SER A 166 -4.69 14.80 6.12
N GLY A 167 -5.12 14.90 4.84
CA GLY A 167 -6.32 15.65 4.48
C GLY A 167 -7.50 14.91 3.84
N GLY A 168 -7.34 13.70 3.29
CA GLY A 168 -8.49 12.98 2.71
C GLY A 168 -8.32 12.37 1.32
N ILE A 169 -7.25 11.59 1.11
CA ILE A 169 -7.25 10.57 0.05
C ILE A 169 -7.40 9.15 0.66
N GLU A 170 -7.39 9.02 1.99
CA GLU A 170 -7.57 7.74 2.68
C GLU A 170 -8.97 7.52 3.30
N ASP A 171 -9.95 8.38 3.01
CA ASP A 171 -11.27 8.25 3.63
C ASP A 171 -12.30 7.68 2.64
N PRO A 172 -12.70 6.41 2.84
CA PRO A 172 -14.11 6.11 2.79
C PRO A 172 -14.58 5.40 4.08
N VAL A 173 -15.45 6.09 4.81
CA VAL A 173 -16.63 5.54 5.50
C VAL A 173 -16.40 4.89 6.89
N VAL A 174 -15.31 5.17 7.59
CA VAL A 174 -15.29 4.99 9.06
C VAL A 174 -15.05 6.33 9.73
N LYS A 175 -16.17 7.04 9.98
CA LYS A 175 -16.32 8.14 10.96
C LYS A 175 -14.98 8.70 11.42
N SER A 176 -14.55 9.77 10.78
CA SER A 176 -13.57 10.71 11.33
C SER A 176 -14.03 11.19 12.71
N VAL A 177 -13.70 10.41 13.74
CA VAL A 177 -13.85 10.80 15.15
C VAL A 177 -12.70 11.78 15.42
N GLY A 178 -12.92 13.05 15.07
CA GLY A 178 -12.34 14.23 15.72
C GLY A 178 -10.83 14.27 15.99
N ARG A 179 -9.96 13.93 15.02
CA ARG A 179 -8.53 14.26 15.13
C ARG A 179 -8.19 15.59 14.46
N ALA A 180 -7.36 16.38 15.13
CA ALA A 180 -6.92 17.69 14.68
C ALA A 180 -5.87 17.56 13.58
N LYS A 181 -5.82 18.56 12.68
CA LYS A 181 -4.78 18.69 11.65
C LYS A 181 -3.39 18.73 12.30
N PRO A 182 -2.37 18.05 11.73
CA PRO A 182 -1.02 18.06 12.29
C PRO A 182 -0.39 19.46 12.25
N ASP A 183 0.21 19.87 13.36
CA ASP A 183 0.83 21.19 13.54
C ASP A 183 2.26 21.25 12.96
N SER A 184 2.92 20.10 12.76
CA SER A 184 4.27 19.99 12.22
C SER A 184 4.46 18.79 11.28
N PHE A 185 5.60 18.77 10.57
CA PHE A 185 6.01 17.61 9.78
C PHE A 185 6.22 16.35 10.64
N SER A 186 6.68 16.51 11.88
CA SER A 186 6.88 15.39 12.80
C SER A 186 5.54 14.75 13.15
N ASP A 187 4.52 15.57 13.42
CA ASP A 187 3.18 15.08 13.77
C ASP A 187 2.53 14.37 12.57
N ALA A 188 2.70 14.92 11.36
CA ALA A 188 2.24 14.27 10.15
C ALA A 188 2.95 12.94 9.87
N LEU A 189 4.25 12.85 10.17
CA LEU A 189 5.00 11.59 10.01
C LEU A 189 4.62 10.56 11.07
N GLU A 190 4.37 10.97 12.31
CA GLU A 190 3.86 10.09 13.37
C GLU A 190 2.47 9.55 13.03
N GLU A 191 1.60 10.40 12.47
CA GLU A 191 0.29 10.00 11.96
C GLU A 191 0.42 9.00 10.80
N ASP A 192 1.23 9.30 9.77
CA ASP A 192 1.52 8.39 8.66
C ASP A 192 2.07 7.04 9.19
N SER A 193 2.94 7.06 10.20
CA SER A 193 3.53 5.86 10.81
C SER A 193 2.48 5.02 11.54
N TRP A 194 1.57 5.70 12.26
CA TRP A 194 0.47 5.03 12.94
C TRP A 194 -0.48 4.38 11.95
N ILE A 195 -0.86 5.08 10.87
CA ILE A 195 -1.69 4.54 9.79
C ILE A 195 -0.99 3.34 9.13
N ALA A 196 0.28 3.48 8.80
CA ALA A 196 1.08 2.43 8.18
C ALA A 196 1.12 1.16 9.04
N GLU A 197 1.37 1.28 10.34
CA GLU A 197 1.50 0.14 11.25
C GLU A 197 0.15 -0.45 11.67
N ASN A 198 -0.90 0.36 11.86
CA ASN A 198 -2.16 -0.11 12.46
C ASN A 198 -3.30 -0.31 11.45
N GLN A 199 -3.16 0.21 10.23
CA GLN A 199 -4.17 0.06 9.17
C GLN A 199 -3.60 -0.64 7.94
N LEU A 200 -2.54 -0.09 7.35
CA LEU A 200 -2.04 -0.57 6.05
C LEU A 200 -1.32 -1.92 6.18
N ARG A 201 -0.41 -2.05 7.14
CA ARG A 201 0.36 -3.28 7.35
C ARG A 201 -0.54 -4.47 7.70
N PRO A 202 -1.52 -4.39 8.62
CA PRO A 202 -2.43 -5.49 8.89
C PRO A 202 -3.18 -5.99 7.65
N GLN A 203 -3.61 -5.08 6.76
CA GLN A 203 -4.23 -5.44 5.48
C GLN A 203 -3.26 -6.19 4.56
N ALA A 204 -2.03 -5.70 4.43
CA ALA A 204 -1.00 -6.33 3.62
C ALA A 204 -0.57 -7.70 4.17
N LEU A 205 -0.52 -7.86 5.49
CA LEU A 205 -0.31 -9.15 6.16
C LEU A 205 -1.48 -10.11 5.91
N GLY A 206 -2.72 -9.62 5.85
CA GLY A 206 -3.88 -10.39 5.41
C GLY A 206 -3.73 -10.98 4.00
N LEU A 207 -3.14 -10.23 3.06
CA LEU A 207 -2.81 -10.74 1.72
C LEU A 207 -1.74 -11.85 1.79
N LEU A 208 -0.71 -11.68 2.62
CA LEU A 208 0.30 -12.72 2.84
C LEU A 208 -0.26 -13.97 3.53
N CYS A 209 -1.26 -13.84 4.39
CA CYS A 209 -1.99 -14.99 4.94
C CYS A 209 -2.68 -15.80 3.84
N ALA A 210 -3.29 -15.12 2.88
CA ALA A 210 -4.00 -15.77 1.77
C ALA A 210 -3.03 -16.39 0.74
N ALA A 211 -1.86 -15.80 0.56
CA ALA A 211 -0.85 -16.21 -0.40
C ALA A 211 0.56 -16.24 0.23
N PRO A 212 0.84 -17.21 1.14
CA PRO A 212 2.13 -17.30 1.80
C PRO A 212 3.24 -17.52 0.78
N PHE A 213 4.38 -16.86 0.97
CA PHE A 213 5.55 -16.90 0.09
C PHE A 213 5.31 -16.53 -1.38
N ALA A 214 4.23 -15.82 -1.69
CA ALA A 214 4.05 -15.30 -3.04
C ALA A 214 5.21 -14.33 -3.40
N PRO A 215 5.70 -14.34 -4.65
CA PRO A 215 6.75 -13.43 -5.08
C PRO A 215 6.21 -11.99 -5.11
N VAL A 216 7.14 -11.03 -5.02
CA VAL A 216 6.79 -9.59 -4.99
C VAL A 216 5.93 -9.19 -6.19
N ASP A 217 6.18 -9.75 -7.37
CA ASP A 217 5.46 -9.39 -8.60
C ASP A 217 3.99 -9.80 -8.58
N ASP A 218 3.67 -10.88 -7.87
CA ASP A 218 2.29 -11.36 -7.73
C ASP A 218 1.52 -10.54 -6.67
N LEU A 219 2.21 -10.10 -5.62
CA LEU A 219 1.60 -9.35 -4.51
C LEU A 219 1.53 -7.84 -4.76
N SER A 220 2.50 -7.29 -5.48
CA SER A 220 2.66 -5.84 -5.63
C SER A 220 1.39 -5.17 -6.19
N PRO A 221 0.76 -5.65 -7.28
CA PRO A 221 -0.48 -5.05 -7.77
C PRO A 221 -1.58 -4.99 -6.71
N CYS A 222 -1.76 -6.07 -5.95
CA CYS A 222 -2.76 -6.16 -4.89
C CYS A 222 -2.45 -5.22 -3.72
N VAL A 223 -1.20 -5.13 -3.26
CA VAL A 223 -0.82 -4.21 -2.18
C VAL A 223 -0.98 -2.76 -2.62
N PHE A 224 -0.55 -2.40 -3.83
CA PHE A 224 -0.76 -1.03 -4.31
C PHE A 224 -2.25 -0.70 -4.44
N GLN A 225 -3.06 -1.58 -5.01
CA GLN A 225 -4.47 -1.29 -5.26
C GLN A 225 -5.35 -1.37 -4.01
N LEU A 226 -5.21 -2.43 -3.22
CA LEU A 226 -6.12 -2.73 -2.10
C LEU A 226 -5.67 -2.05 -0.81
N VAL A 227 -4.36 -1.98 -0.56
CA VAL A 227 -3.82 -1.43 0.69
C VAL A 227 -3.51 0.05 0.52
N LEU A 228 -2.83 0.43 -0.56
CA LEU A 228 -2.43 1.81 -0.78
C LEU A 228 -3.43 2.63 -1.60
N HIS A 229 -4.52 2.01 -2.06
CA HIS A 229 -5.53 2.64 -2.93
C HIS A 229 -4.95 3.31 -4.18
N LEU A 230 -3.84 2.76 -4.70
CA LEU A 230 -3.15 3.18 -5.90
C LEU A 230 -3.37 2.16 -7.02
N ASP A 231 -4.13 2.56 -8.03
CA ASP A 231 -4.24 1.77 -9.25
C ASP A 231 -2.96 1.95 -10.09
N ALA A 232 -2.02 1.01 -9.96
CA ALA A 232 -0.78 1.01 -10.74
C ALA A 232 -1.02 0.80 -12.25
N SER A 233 -2.20 0.34 -12.65
CA SER A 233 -2.59 0.19 -14.05
C SER A 233 -3.20 1.46 -14.65
N ASP A 234 -3.65 2.39 -13.80
CA ASP A 234 -4.11 3.70 -14.26
C ASP A 234 -2.88 4.59 -14.59
N PRO A 235 -2.68 5.00 -15.85
CA PRO A 235 -1.58 5.90 -16.23
C PRO A 235 -1.65 7.27 -15.54
N LYS A 236 -2.81 7.62 -14.95
CA LYS A 236 -3.05 8.84 -14.17
C LYS A 236 -3.12 8.55 -12.67
N LEU A 237 -2.80 7.32 -12.22
CA LEU A 237 -2.67 6.92 -10.82
C LEU A 237 -3.93 7.18 -9.99
N GLY A 238 -5.11 6.91 -10.54
CA GLY A 238 -6.40 7.16 -9.91
C GLY A 238 -6.85 8.62 -9.99
N LEU A 239 -5.99 9.54 -10.44
CA LEU A 239 -6.31 10.96 -10.54
C LEU A 239 -7.14 11.31 -11.77
N GLU A 240 -7.41 10.38 -12.68
CA GLU A 240 -8.15 10.68 -13.91
C GLU A 240 -9.49 11.36 -13.63
N LYS A 241 -10.27 10.79 -12.70
CA LYS A 241 -11.58 11.32 -12.33
C LYS A 241 -11.49 12.69 -11.65
N ALA A 242 -10.50 12.85 -10.77
CA ALA A 242 -10.28 14.09 -10.02
C ALA A 242 -9.75 15.23 -10.92
N LEU A 243 -8.82 14.93 -11.82
CA LEU A 243 -8.19 15.90 -12.72
C LEU A 243 -9.09 16.29 -13.89
N LEU A 244 -9.81 15.33 -14.46
CA LEU A 244 -10.63 15.60 -15.64
C LEU A 244 -12.04 16.06 -15.29
N GLY A 245 -12.50 15.86 -14.05
CA GLY A 245 -13.68 16.50 -13.43
C GLY A 245 -15.04 16.32 -14.11
N ARG A 246 -15.07 15.86 -15.36
CA ARG A 246 -16.15 15.74 -16.34
C ARG A 246 -15.52 15.67 -17.73
N THR A 247 -15.61 14.53 -18.41
CA THR A 247 -15.10 14.34 -19.79
C THR A 247 -15.76 15.27 -20.82
N ASP A 248 -16.86 15.94 -20.47
CA ASP A 248 -17.57 16.92 -21.30
C ASP A 248 -17.01 18.36 -21.23
N ALA A 249 -16.10 18.68 -20.30
CA ALA A 249 -15.55 20.04 -20.16
C ALA A 249 -14.40 20.38 -21.12
N PHE A 250 -13.76 19.37 -21.74
CA PHE A 250 -12.58 19.55 -22.60
C PHE A 250 -12.78 19.15 -24.06
N ILE A 251 -14.03 19.01 -24.53
CA ILE A 251 -14.27 18.90 -25.98
C ILE A 251 -14.03 20.28 -26.60
N PRO A 252 -13.04 20.46 -27.49
CA PRO A 252 -12.89 21.69 -28.23
C PRO A 252 -14.14 21.88 -29.10
N LYS A 253 -14.80 23.04 -28.98
CA LYS A 253 -15.78 23.48 -29.99
C LYS A 253 -15.06 23.93 -31.25
#